data_AF-A0A7C0YP70-F1
#
_entry.id   AF-A0A7C0YP70-F1
#
_cell.length_a   1.000
_cell.length_b   1.000
_cell.length_c   1.000
_cell.angle_alpha   90.00
_cell.angle_beta   90.00
_cell.angle_gamma   90.00
#
_symmetry.space_group_name_H-M   'P 1'
#
loop_
_entity.id
_entity.type
_entity.pdbx_description
1 polymer ?
#
loop_
_entity_poly.entity_id
_entity_poly.type
_entity_poly.pdbx_seq_one_letter_code
_entity_poly.pdbx_strand_id
1 'polypeptide(L)'
;KKKKELVEARNQAEQIVYLAEKTLKDAGDKVTQDIKDAVNKKIEALKSVKDGNDIEAIKSASAELSAELQKIGQTMYGQQGEQQNQQQNPQEPQEPQSDKQQNENPQQDEKQQDEKQGDEKQGDENQKS
;
A
#
# COMPACT_ATOMS: atom_id res chain seq x y z
N LYS A 1 -16.99 10.16 17.34
CA LYS A 1 -16.09 9.84 16.19
C LYS A 1 -14.70 10.45 16.40
N LYS A 2 -14.52 11.78 16.41
CA LYS A 2 -13.20 12.44 16.56
C LYS A 2 -12.33 11.99 17.75
N LYS A 3 -12.90 11.78 18.95
CA LYS A 3 -12.13 11.27 20.10
C LYS A 3 -11.56 9.87 19.87
N LYS A 4 -12.34 8.98 19.25
CA LYS A 4 -11.91 7.61 18.91
C LYS A 4 -10.78 7.67 17.89
N GLU A 5 -10.98 8.46 16.83
CA GLU A 5 -9.99 8.64 15.76
C GLU A 5 -8.67 9.23 16.27
N LEU A 6 -8.74 10.18 17.22
CA LEU A 6 -7.54 10.71 17.86
C LEU A 6 -6.78 9.62 18.62
N VAL A 7 -7.48 8.80 19.42
CA VAL A 7 -6.85 7.69 20.15
C VAL A 7 -6.24 6.67 19.18
N GLU A 8 -6.93 6.34 18.09
CA GLU A 8 -6.40 5.45 17.06
C GLU A 8 -5.15 6.03 16.39
N ALA A 9 -5.16 7.31 16.02
CA ALA A 9 -4.01 7.99 15.45
C ALA A 9 -2.81 8.02 16.41
N ARG A 10 -3.05 8.23 17.72
CA ARG A 10 -1.99 8.19 18.75
C ARG A 10 -1.39 6.79 18.88
N ASN A 11 -2.23 5.77 19.00
CA ASN A 11 -1.78 4.39 19.12
C ASN A 11 -1.00 3.95 17.87
N GLN A 12 -1.39 4.39 16.68
CA GLN A 12 -0.66 4.15 15.44
C GLN A 12 0.69 4.87 15.46
N ALA A 13 0.72 6.14 15.84
CA ALA A 13 1.96 6.92 15.95
C ALA A 13 2.97 6.27 16.91
N GLU A 14 2.53 5.78 18.07
CA GLU A 14 3.39 5.08 19.02
C GLU A 14 3.99 3.81 18.44
N GLN A 15 3.19 3.01 17.73
CA GLN A 15 3.68 1.79 17.08
C GLN A 15 4.71 2.12 15.98
N ILE A 16 4.46 3.15 15.17
CA ILE A 16 5.39 3.58 14.10
C ILE A 16 6.70 4.09 14.70
N VAL A 17 6.66 4.87 15.79
CA VAL A 17 7.86 5.31 16.51
C VAL A 17 8.68 4.11 16.97
N TYR A 18 8.04 3.14 17.62
CA TYR A 18 8.72 1.92 18.10
C TYR A 18 9.34 1.12 16.95
N LEU A 19 8.60 0.92 15.87
CA LEU A 19 9.10 0.26 14.67
C LEU A 19 10.31 1.00 14.11
N ALA A 20 10.27 2.34 14.06
CA ALA A 20 11.36 3.13 13.52
C ALA A 20 12.66 3.03 14.35
N GLU A 21 12.53 3.12 15.67
CA GLU A 21 13.66 2.94 16.59
C GLU A 21 14.28 1.53 16.44
N LYS A 22 13.42 0.51 16.33
CA LYS A 22 13.86 -0.87 16.08
C LYS A 22 14.56 -1.01 14.73
N THR A 23 13.97 -0.49 13.66
CA THR A 23 14.54 -0.57 12.32
C THR A 23 15.89 0.13 12.23
N LEU A 24 16.07 1.31 12.87
CA LEU A 24 17.37 1.97 12.94
C LEU A 24 18.41 1.14 13.69
N LYS A 25 18.01 0.51 14.80
CA LYS A 25 18.88 -0.36 15.58
C LYS A 25 19.29 -1.60 14.78
N ASP A 26 18.35 -2.23 14.08
CA ASP A 26 18.60 -3.41 13.25
C ASP A 26 19.43 -3.05 12.01
N ALA A 27 19.23 -1.86 11.44
CA ALA A 27 20.01 -1.32 10.34
C ALA A 27 21.47 -1.07 10.73
N GLY A 28 21.72 -0.60 11.96
CA GLY A 28 23.06 -0.43 12.50
C GLY A 28 23.94 0.36 11.53
N ASP A 29 25.10 -0.18 11.16
CA ASP A 29 26.06 0.48 10.27
C ASP A 29 25.79 0.25 8.77
N LYS A 30 24.70 -0.44 8.41
CA LYS A 30 24.32 -0.69 7.01
C LYS A 30 23.68 0.53 6.33
N VAL A 31 23.25 1.52 7.11
CA VAL A 31 22.65 2.76 6.62
C VAL A 31 23.58 3.95 6.87
N THR A 32 23.56 4.92 5.95
CA THR A 32 24.37 6.14 6.06
C THR A 32 23.90 7.01 7.23
N GLN A 33 24.80 7.84 7.76
CA GLN A 33 24.48 8.79 8.84
C GLN A 33 23.33 9.73 8.44
N ASP A 34 23.30 10.17 7.18
CA ASP A 34 22.23 11.03 6.65
C ASP A 34 20.84 10.38 6.79
N ILE A 35 20.71 9.09 6.45
CA ILE A 35 19.44 8.35 6.62
C ILE A 35 19.11 8.19 8.10
N LYS A 36 20.10 7.87 8.96
CA LYS A 36 19.89 7.77 10.41
C LYS A 36 19.35 9.08 10.98
N ASP A 37 19.97 10.19 10.62
CA ASP A 37 19.61 11.51 11.12
C ASP A 37 18.24 11.95 10.62
N ALA A 38 17.91 11.68 9.35
CA ALA A 38 16.60 11.96 8.78
C ALA A 38 15.48 11.21 9.53
N VAL A 39 15.67 9.92 9.80
CA VAL A 39 14.68 9.09 10.50
C VAL A 39 14.55 9.52 11.97
N ASN A 40 15.67 9.77 12.66
CA ASN A 40 15.66 10.29 14.04
C ASN A 40 14.89 11.61 14.14
N LYS A 41 15.12 12.54 13.21
CA LYS A 41 14.39 13.81 13.18
C LYS A 41 12.88 13.61 13.00
N LYS A 42 12.46 12.66 12.16
CA LYS A 42 11.03 12.33 11.98
C LYS A 42 10.43 11.62 13.19
N ILE A 43 11.20 10.77 13.89
CA ILE A 43 10.80 10.18 15.17
C ILE A 43 10.52 11.29 16.19
N GLU A 44 11.42 12.26 16.34
CA GLU A 44 11.25 13.38 17.27
C GLU A 44 10.06 14.27 16.91
N ALA A 45 9.87 14.55 15.62
CA ALA A 45 8.72 15.30 15.14
C ALA A 45 7.40 14.60 15.48
N LEU A 46 7.30 13.30 15.22
CA LEU A 46 6.10 12.52 15.55
C LEU A 46 5.87 12.45 17.07
N LYS A 47 6.92 12.23 17.86
CA LYS A 47 6.83 12.27 19.34
C LYS A 47 6.33 13.62 19.87
N SER A 48 6.69 14.71 19.21
CA SER A 48 6.28 16.06 19.63
C SER A 48 4.80 16.35 19.35
N VAL A 49 4.22 15.72 18.33
CA VAL A 49 2.81 15.97 17.93
C VAL A 49 1.84 14.89 18.41
N LYS A 50 2.29 13.65 18.65
CA LYS A 50 1.42 12.50 19.02
C LYS A 50 0.61 12.76 20.30
N ASP A 51 1.18 13.46 21.28
CA ASP A 51 0.47 13.72 22.54
C ASP A 51 -0.54 14.89 22.42
N GLY A 52 -0.52 15.61 21.30
CA GLY A 52 -1.44 16.69 20.96
C GLY A 52 -2.81 16.22 20.47
N ASN A 53 -3.68 17.17 20.11
CA ASN A 53 -5.07 16.91 19.69
C ASN A 53 -5.30 17.09 18.19
N ASP A 54 -4.24 17.32 17.42
CA ASP A 54 -4.30 17.52 15.98
C ASP A 54 -4.10 16.20 15.24
N ILE A 55 -5.21 15.60 14.81
CA ILE A 55 -5.21 14.30 14.12
C ILE A 55 -4.47 14.39 12.78
N GLU A 56 -4.56 15.52 12.07
CA GLU A 56 -3.92 15.69 10.76
C GLU A 56 -2.41 15.80 10.93
N ALA A 57 -1.94 16.55 11.93
CA ALA A 57 -0.52 16.62 12.27
C ALA A 57 0.06 15.23 12.63
N ILE A 58 -0.67 14.45 13.43
CA ILE A 58 -0.25 13.09 13.83
C ILE A 58 -0.16 12.17 12.61
N LYS A 59 -1.20 12.16 11.76
CA LYS A 59 -1.24 11.34 10.54
C LYS A 59 -0.13 11.73 9.56
N SER A 60 0.06 13.04 9.36
CA SER A 60 1.10 13.57 8.45
C SER A 60 2.49 13.16 8.93
N ALA A 61 2.85 13.43 10.19
CA ALA A 61 4.14 13.04 10.75
C ALA A 61 4.36 11.51 10.74
N SER A 62 3.29 10.73 10.94
CA SER A 62 3.33 9.26 10.84
C SER A 62 3.64 8.79 9.41
N ALA A 63 3.03 9.41 8.41
CA ALA A 63 3.28 9.10 7.00
C ALA A 63 4.70 9.47 6.58
N GLU A 64 5.19 10.64 7.02
CA GLU A 64 6.57 11.07 6.76
C GLU A 64 7.60 10.11 7.38
N LEU A 65 7.40 9.67 8.62
CA LEU A 65 8.29 8.70 9.26
C LEU A 65 8.25 7.35 8.53
N SER A 66 7.07 6.91 8.11
CA SER A 66 6.91 5.67 7.34
C SER A 66 7.65 5.72 6.00
N ALA A 67 7.64 6.87 5.32
CA ALA A 67 8.39 7.05 4.07
C ALA A 67 9.91 6.95 4.28
N GLU A 68 10.44 7.49 5.38
CA GLU A 68 11.86 7.32 5.73
C GLU A 68 12.22 5.86 6.06
N LEU A 69 11.31 5.13 6.73
CA LEU A 69 11.52 3.71 7.02
C LEU A 69 11.60 2.85 5.76
N GLN A 70 10.86 3.19 4.70
CA GLN A 70 10.95 2.50 3.42
C GLN A 70 12.35 2.64 2.79
N LYS A 71 13.01 3.80 2.94
CA LYS A 71 14.39 3.99 2.44
C LYS A 71 15.41 3.10 3.17
N ILE A 72 15.23 2.92 4.48
CA ILE A 72 16.02 1.94 5.25
C ILE A 72 15.72 0.53 4.74
N GLY A 73 14.45 0.19 4.55
CA GLY A 73 14.02 -1.10 4.02
C GLY A 73 14.67 -1.40 2.67
N GLN A 74 14.70 -0.45 1.74
CA GLN A 74 15.39 -0.60 0.44
C GLN A 74 16.88 -0.90 0.62
N THR A 75 17.53 -0.27 1.59
CA THR A 75 18.96 -0.48 1.88
C THR A 75 19.22 -1.85 2.52
N MET A 76 18.34 -2.32 3.41
CA MET A 76 18.49 -3.62 4.10
C MET A 76 18.05 -4.81 3.25
N TYR A 77 16.91 -4.71 2.55
CA TYR A 77 16.34 -5.79 1.73
C TYR A 77 16.95 -5.90 0.34
N GLY A 78 17.60 -4.85 -0.17
CA GLY A 78 18.43 -4.94 -1.37
C GLY A 78 19.60 -5.94 -1.23
N GLN A 79 19.91 -6.39 0.00
CA GLN A 79 20.95 -7.39 0.27
C GLN A 79 20.42 -8.75 0.75
N GLN A 80 19.12 -8.89 1.05
CA GLN A 80 18.54 -10.12 1.56
C GLN A 80 17.05 -10.15 1.21
N GLY A 81 16.70 -10.83 0.11
CA GLY A 81 15.32 -10.99 -0.32
C GLY A 81 14.43 -11.57 0.80
N GLU A 82 13.23 -10.99 0.91
CA GLU A 82 11.99 -11.68 1.31
C GLU A 82 11.59 -11.87 2.79
N GLN A 83 12.28 -11.36 3.81
CA GLN A 83 11.81 -11.59 5.19
C GLN A 83 11.64 -10.36 6.07
N GLN A 84 10.72 -9.43 5.73
CA GLN A 84 9.85 -8.74 6.73
C GLN A 84 8.75 -7.91 6.05
N ASN A 85 7.96 -8.52 5.17
CA ASN A 85 6.61 -8.02 4.89
C ASN A 85 5.67 -8.53 6.00
N GLN A 86 5.96 -8.17 7.24
CA GLN A 86 5.05 -8.38 8.36
C GLN A 86 4.66 -7.01 8.91
N GLN A 87 3.57 -6.54 8.31
CA GLN A 87 2.37 -6.19 9.05
C GLN A 87 2.48 -4.90 9.86
N GLN A 88 2.23 -3.80 9.17
CA GLN A 88 1.37 -2.73 9.67
C GLN A 88 0.78 -1.98 8.48
N ASN A 89 -0.27 -2.57 7.92
CA ASN A 89 -1.25 -1.86 7.12
C ASN A 89 -2.15 -1.09 8.11
N PRO A 90 -2.16 0.25 8.16
CA PRO A 90 -3.26 0.96 8.77
C PRO A 90 -4.43 0.83 7.79
N GLN A 91 -5.27 -0.15 8.09
CA GLN A 91 -6.61 -0.28 7.54
C GLN A 91 -7.29 1.09 7.58
N GLU A 92 -7.54 1.67 6.41
CA GLU A 92 -8.53 2.73 6.25
C GLU A 92 -9.85 2.26 6.90
N PRO A 93 -10.48 3.04 7.78
CA PRO A 93 -11.87 2.83 8.10
C PRO A 93 -12.69 3.36 6.92
N GLN A 94 -12.95 2.51 5.91
CA GLN A 94 -14.13 2.71 5.08
C GLN A 94 -15.35 2.54 5.99
N GLU A 95 -16.09 3.63 6.18
CA GLU A 95 -17.34 3.65 6.94
C GLU A 95 -18.35 2.63 6.37
N PRO A 96 -19.16 1.98 7.22
CA PRO A 96 -20.26 1.14 6.77
C PRO A 96 -21.44 2.02 6.35
N GLN A 97 -21.76 2.06 5.06
CA GLN A 97 -23.12 2.41 4.62
C GLN A 97 -23.90 1.12 4.36
N SER A 98 -24.67 0.72 5.36
CA SER A 98 -25.73 -0.29 5.22
C SER A 98 -26.93 0.28 4.45
N ASP A 99 -27.48 -0.62 3.64
CA ASP A 99 -28.88 -0.76 3.25
C ASP A 99 -29.52 0.24 2.27
N LYS A 100 -29.57 -0.19 1.00
CA LYS A 100 -30.86 -0.46 0.36
C LYS A 100 -30.78 -1.75 -0.48
N GLN A 101 -31.46 -2.78 0.01
CA GLN A 101 -31.94 -3.91 -0.78
C GLN A 101 -32.72 -3.44 -2.01
N GLN A 102 -32.38 -3.97 -3.19
CA GLN A 102 -33.36 -4.70 -4.00
C GLN A 102 -32.64 -5.60 -5.02
N ASN A 103 -32.77 -6.89 -4.74
CA ASN A 103 -32.55 -8.04 -5.61
C ASN A 103 -33.48 -7.98 -6.81
N GLU A 104 -32.96 -8.01 -8.04
CA GLU A 104 -33.44 -8.87 -9.15
C GLU A 104 -32.29 -9.14 -10.15
N ASN A 105 -31.94 -10.42 -10.31
CA ASN A 105 -31.16 -11.04 -11.40
C ASN A 105 -32.01 -11.00 -12.69
N PRO A 106 -31.49 -10.82 -13.93
CA PRO A 106 -30.57 -11.80 -14.55
C PRO A 106 -29.45 -11.20 -15.43
N GLN A 107 -28.25 -11.80 -15.33
CA GLN A 107 -27.20 -11.66 -16.33
C GLN A 107 -26.95 -13.01 -17.01
N GLN A 108 -27.32 -13.11 -18.28
CA GLN A 108 -26.78 -14.08 -19.24
C GLN A 108 -26.94 -13.47 -20.64
N ASP A 109 -25.84 -12.95 -21.19
CA ASP A 109 -25.48 -13.13 -22.60
C ASP A 109 -24.00 -12.76 -22.80
N GLU A 110 -23.13 -13.77 -22.69
CA GLU A 110 -21.79 -13.74 -23.27
C GLU A 110 -21.87 -14.39 -24.65
N LYS A 111 -21.74 -13.58 -25.71
CA LYS A 111 -21.21 -14.05 -27.01
C LYS A 111 -20.39 -12.94 -27.68
N GLN A 112 -19.08 -13.05 -27.56
CA GLN A 112 -18.13 -12.49 -28.53
C GLN A 112 -17.22 -13.62 -29.00
N GLN A 113 -17.49 -14.13 -30.21
CA GLN A 113 -16.52 -14.82 -31.05
C GLN A 113 -16.73 -14.27 -32.46
N ASP A 114 -15.86 -13.34 -32.86
CA ASP A 114 -15.76 -12.89 -34.24
C ASP A 114 -14.54 -13.58 -34.85
N GLU A 115 -14.79 -14.29 -35.94
CA GLU A 115 -13.93 -15.26 -36.60
C GLU A 115 -12.76 -14.59 -37.33
N LYS A 116 -11.55 -15.10 -37.11
CA LYS A 116 -10.45 -14.97 -38.06
C LYS A 116 -10.54 -16.09 -39.09
N GLN A 117 -10.69 -15.76 -40.36
CA GLN A 117 -10.19 -16.60 -41.45
C GLN A 117 -9.95 -15.76 -42.71
N GLY A 118 -8.68 -15.47 -42.97
CA GLY A 118 -8.16 -15.33 -44.32
C GLY A 118 -7.29 -16.55 -44.60
N ASP A 119 -7.50 -17.23 -45.74
CA ASP A 119 -6.51 -17.36 -46.81
C ASP A 119 -7.05 -18.25 -47.95
N GLU A 120 -6.62 -17.91 -49.16
CA GLU A 120 -6.94 -18.41 -50.50
C GLU A 120 -7.10 -19.94 -50.70
N LYS A 121 -8.01 -20.35 -51.60
CA LYS A 121 -7.75 -21.43 -52.58
C LYS A 121 -8.53 -21.29 -53.90
N GLN A 122 -7.75 -21.11 -54.96
CA GLN A 122 -7.83 -21.70 -56.32
C GLN A 122 -9.21 -22.01 -56.92
N GLY A 123 -9.55 -21.27 -57.97
CA GLY A 123 -10.42 -21.75 -59.04
C GLY A 123 -9.64 -22.60 -60.03
N ASP A 124 -10.06 -23.85 -60.20
CA ASP A 124 -9.81 -24.67 -61.39
C ASP A 124 -11.07 -25.50 -61.63
N GLU A 125 -11.88 -25.11 -62.62
CA GLU A 125 -12.99 -25.91 -63.11
C GLU A 125 -12.86 -26.04 -64.64
N ASN A 126 -12.08 -27.04 -65.03
CA ASN A 126 -12.46 -28.14 -65.92
C ASN A 126 -13.09 -27.82 -67.30
N GLN A 127 -12.27 -27.93 -68.36
CA GLN A 127 -12.73 -28.36 -69.68
C GLN A 127 -12.97 -29.89 -69.66
N LYS A 128 -14.21 -30.35 -69.93
CA LYS A 128 -14.41 -31.58 -70.73
C LYS A 128 -15.86 -31.80 -71.18
N SER A 129 -15.98 -31.94 -72.52
CA SER A 129 -16.99 -32.68 -73.31
C SER A 129 -18.43 -32.17 -73.37
#